data_AF-A0A367PFZ2-F1
#
_entry.id   AF-A0A367PFZ2-F1
#
_cell.length_a   1.000
_cell.length_b   1.000
_cell.length_c   1.000
_cell.angle_alpha   90.00
_cell.angle_beta   90.00
_cell.angle_gamma   90.00
#
_symmetry.space_group_name_H-M   'P 1'
#
loop_
_entity.id
_entity.type
_entity.pdbx_description
1 polymer ?
#
loop_
_entity_poly.entity_id
_entity_poly.type
_entity_poly.pdbx_seq_one_letter_code
_entity_poly.pdbx_strand_id
1 'polypeptide(L)'
;MSIQHALLTSLLEKPSAGYELAHRFDRSIGYFWQATHQQIYRELGRMVEVGWLVADEEGDGSRRRKKIYHVLPAGRKELKRWVAEATSVSESRRALLVKLRAEAIVGPTALDQDLARLIEEHRAQLEAYRQIEKRDFSAPRPSVGQRLQHAVLRSGILAEEIWLEWAGEVLEVLHMRTDK
;
A
#
# COMPACT_ATOMS: atom_id res chain seq x y z
N MET A 1 -1.66 7.04 5.33
CA MET A 1 -0.99 7.05 4.00
C MET A 1 -1.25 8.35 3.19
N SER A 2 -0.26 8.87 2.45
CA SER A 2 -0.40 9.98 1.48
C SER A 2 -0.08 9.54 0.04
N ILE A 3 -0.73 10.16 -0.96
CA ILE A 3 -0.40 10.04 -2.40
C ILE A 3 1.07 10.34 -2.69
N GLN A 4 1.70 11.19 -1.87
CA GLN A 4 3.11 11.57 -2.02
C GLN A 4 4.05 10.37 -1.89
N HIS A 5 3.77 9.43 -0.98
CA HIS A 5 4.57 8.21 -0.82
C HIS A 5 4.47 7.30 -2.05
N ALA A 6 3.28 7.18 -2.63
CA ALA A 6 3.09 6.45 -3.88
C ALA A 6 3.80 7.12 -5.08
N LEU A 7 3.82 8.46 -5.13
CA LEU A 7 4.59 9.22 -6.14
C LEU A 7 6.10 9.05 -5.95
N LEU A 8 6.62 9.10 -4.72
CA LEU A 8 8.02 8.82 -4.41
C LEU A 8 8.43 7.43 -4.88
N THR A 9 7.64 6.40 -4.51
CA THR A 9 7.88 5.02 -4.95
C THR A 9 7.95 4.94 -6.47
N SER A 10 6.97 5.51 -7.18
CA SER A 10 6.93 5.44 -8.64
C SER A 10 8.08 6.19 -9.32
N LEU A 11 8.51 7.34 -8.78
CA LEU A 11 9.65 8.09 -9.31
C LEU A 11 10.98 7.42 -9.01
N LEU A 12 11.10 6.68 -7.90
CA LEU A 12 12.28 5.87 -7.60
C LEU A 12 12.40 4.64 -8.52
N GLU A 13 11.28 4.04 -8.93
CA GLU A 13 11.27 2.99 -9.95
C GLU A 13 11.74 3.53 -11.30
N LYS A 14 11.31 4.75 -11.66
CA LYS A 14 11.74 5.43 -12.88
C LYS A 14 11.47 6.94 -12.81
N PRO A 15 12.50 7.80 -12.85
CA PRO A 15 12.34 9.24 -13.05
C PRO A 15 11.47 9.53 -14.27
N SER A 16 10.62 10.55 -14.21
CA SER A 16 9.64 10.80 -15.27
C SER A 16 9.18 12.25 -15.32
N ALA A 17 8.73 12.67 -16.49
CA ALA A 17 7.94 13.89 -16.61
C ALA A 17 6.57 13.72 -15.93
N GLY A 18 5.98 14.81 -15.45
CA GLY A 18 4.70 14.77 -14.71
C GLY A 18 3.55 14.10 -15.48
N TYR A 19 3.49 14.29 -16.80
CA TYR A 19 2.46 13.66 -17.65
C TYR A 19 2.66 12.15 -17.77
N GLU A 20 3.91 11.72 -17.96
CA GLU A 20 4.26 10.30 -18.06
C GLU A 20 4.04 9.59 -16.72
N LEU A 21 4.35 10.28 -15.61
CA LEU A 21 4.08 9.78 -14.27
C LEU A 21 2.57 9.61 -14.05
N ALA A 22 1.75 10.60 -14.42
CA ALA A 22 0.31 10.52 -14.28
C ALA A 22 -0.30 9.34 -15.08
N HIS A 23 0.13 9.16 -16.33
CA HIS A 23 -0.28 8.01 -17.15
C HIS A 23 0.12 6.67 -16.56
N ARG A 24 1.35 6.57 -16.02
CA ARG A 24 1.80 5.35 -15.36
C ARG A 24 1.02 5.09 -14.08
N PHE A 25 0.65 6.17 -13.37
CA PHE A 25 -0.24 6.08 -12.23
C PHE A 25 -1.55 5.44 -12.65
N ASP A 26 -2.23 5.94 -13.68
CA ASP A 26 -3.50 5.40 -14.17
C ASP A 26 -3.42 3.89 -14.52
N ARG A 27 -2.27 3.42 -15.03
CA ARG A 27 -2.07 2.04 -15.50
C ARG A 27 -1.50 1.06 -14.46
N SER A 28 -1.05 1.54 -13.30
CA SER A 28 -0.40 0.68 -12.29
C SER A 28 -0.94 0.93 -10.88
N ILE A 29 -0.73 2.12 -10.34
CA ILE A 29 -1.15 2.52 -9.00
C ILE A 29 -2.64 2.92 -8.98
N GLY A 30 -3.22 3.26 -10.14
CA GLY A 30 -4.58 3.75 -10.33
C GLY A 30 -5.66 2.76 -9.89
N TYR A 31 -5.36 1.46 -9.97
CA TYR A 31 -6.21 0.40 -9.41
C TYR A 31 -6.32 0.47 -7.87
N PHE A 32 -5.32 1.05 -7.20
CA PHE A 32 -5.25 1.19 -5.75
C PHE A 32 -5.50 2.63 -5.28
N TRP A 33 -5.33 3.63 -6.15
CA TRP A 33 -5.43 5.04 -5.79
C TRP A 33 -6.05 5.87 -6.90
N GLN A 34 -7.19 6.50 -6.59
CA GLN A 34 -7.86 7.42 -7.51
C GLN A 34 -7.32 8.83 -7.26
N ALA A 35 -6.40 9.28 -8.10
CA ALA A 35 -5.92 10.66 -8.11
C ALA A 35 -6.10 11.27 -9.49
N THR A 36 -6.67 12.46 -9.55
CA THR A 36 -6.72 13.20 -10.81
C THR A 36 -5.32 13.69 -11.17
N HIS A 37 -5.06 13.90 -12.46
CA HIS A 37 -3.78 14.45 -12.91
C HIS A 37 -3.48 15.79 -12.22
N GLN A 38 -4.50 16.62 -12.01
CA GLN A 38 -4.37 17.88 -11.28
C GLN A 38 -3.88 17.68 -9.83
N GLN A 39 -4.38 16.66 -9.14
CA GLN A 39 -3.90 16.32 -7.80
C GLN A 39 -2.43 15.89 -7.85
N ILE A 40 -2.05 15.04 -8.81
CA ILE A 40 -0.65 14.60 -8.99
C ILE A 40 0.28 15.80 -9.18
N TYR A 41 -0.03 16.72 -10.10
CA TYR A 41 0.81 17.91 -10.31
C TYR A 41 0.93 18.81 -9.08
N ARG A 42 -0.16 18.98 -8.33
CA ARG A 42 -0.14 19.77 -7.09
C ARG A 42 0.78 19.15 -6.05
N GLU A 43 0.74 17.82 -5.90
CA GLU A 43 1.60 17.12 -4.93
C GLU A 43 3.06 17.12 -5.37
N LEU A 44 3.35 16.97 -6.67
CA LEU A 44 4.71 17.12 -7.19
C LEU A 44 5.30 18.50 -6.85
N GLY A 45 4.51 19.57 -6.99
CA GLY A 45 4.92 20.92 -6.59
C GLY A 45 5.29 21.00 -5.11
N ARG A 46 4.41 20.51 -4.23
CA ARG A 46 4.68 20.46 -2.77
C ARG A 46 5.92 19.65 -2.43
N MET A 47 6.12 18.53 -3.11
CA MET A 47 7.27 17.65 -2.89
C MET A 47 8.59 18.31 -3.33
N VAL A 48 8.57 19.18 -4.35
CA VAL A 48 9.72 20.04 -4.69
C VAL A 48 9.94 21.11 -3.63
N GLU A 49 8.88 21.77 -3.16
CA GLU A 49 8.96 22.82 -2.13
C GLU A 49 9.59 22.29 -0.82
N VAL A 50 9.25 21.07 -0.41
CA VAL A 50 9.83 20.44 0.81
C VAL A 50 11.17 19.73 0.55
N GLY A 51 11.73 19.84 -0.66
CA GLY A 51 13.04 19.30 -1.00
C GLY A 51 13.11 17.77 -1.14
N TRP A 52 11.98 17.11 -1.36
CA TRP A 52 11.96 15.66 -1.63
C TRP A 52 12.25 15.33 -3.09
N LEU A 53 11.93 16.26 -4.00
CA LEU A 53 12.17 16.13 -5.43
C LEU A 53 12.97 17.32 -5.96
N VAL A 54 13.65 17.09 -7.08
CA VAL A 54 14.10 18.14 -8.01
C VAL A 54 13.40 17.96 -9.35
N ALA A 55 13.16 19.06 -10.06
CA ALA A 55 12.60 19.06 -11.40
C ALA A 55 13.65 19.60 -12.38
N ASP A 56 14.35 18.71 -13.07
CA ASP A 56 15.36 19.08 -14.06
C ASP A 56 14.68 19.43 -15.38
N GLU A 57 15.12 20.53 -16.00
CA GLU A 57 14.71 20.90 -17.35
C GLU A 57 15.67 20.27 -18.35
N GLU A 58 15.37 19.06 -18.82
CA GLU A 58 16.05 18.54 -20.01
C GLU A 58 15.54 19.29 -21.25
N GLY A 59 16.47 19.87 -22.01
CA GLY A 59 16.18 20.54 -23.28
C GLY A 59 17.26 20.25 -24.32
N ASP A 60 16.88 19.60 -25.41
CA ASP A 60 17.71 19.42 -26.62
C ASP A 60 17.64 20.62 -27.59
N GLY A 61 17.21 21.80 -27.11
CA GLY A 61 16.92 22.97 -27.96
C GLY A 61 15.50 22.98 -28.55
N SER A 62 14.66 21.97 -28.30
CA SER A 62 13.23 22.01 -28.61
C SER A 62 12.45 23.00 -27.74
N ARG A 63 11.46 23.67 -28.36
CA ARG A 63 10.58 24.70 -27.77
C ARG A 63 9.73 24.25 -26.57
N ARG A 64 9.77 22.96 -26.19
CA ARG A 64 8.98 22.40 -25.09
C ARG A 64 9.87 21.62 -24.12
N ARG A 65 10.54 22.36 -23.24
CA ARG A 65 11.30 21.81 -22.10
C ARG A 65 10.39 20.87 -21.28
N LYS A 66 10.80 19.60 -21.13
CA LYS A 66 10.09 18.64 -20.27
C LYS A 66 10.75 18.65 -18.91
N LYS A 67 9.97 18.93 -17.85
CA LYS A 67 10.44 18.82 -16.46
C LYS A 67 10.45 17.35 -16.05
N ILE A 68 11.62 16.77 -15.87
CA ILE A 68 11.78 15.40 -15.34
C ILE A 68 11.98 15.50 -13.83
N TYR A 69 11.17 14.75 -13.08
CA TYR A 69 11.25 14.72 -11.63
C TYR A 69 12.21 13.63 -11.17
N HIS A 70 13.14 13.99 -10.30
CA HIS A 70 14.09 13.09 -9.64
C HIS A 70 13.89 13.14 -8.13
N VAL A 71 13.95 11.98 -7.48
CA VAL A 71 13.84 11.88 -6.03
C VAL A 71 15.20 12.18 -5.38
N LEU A 72 15.20 13.15 -4.47
CA LEU A 72 16.37 13.57 -3.71
C LEU A 72 16.63 12.64 -2.50
N PRO A 73 17.82 12.69 -1.89
CA PRO A 73 18.12 11.91 -0.68
C PRO A 73 17.10 12.12 0.45
N ALA A 74 16.59 13.35 0.62
CA ALA A 74 15.55 13.65 1.61
C ALA A 74 14.24 12.91 1.32
N GLY A 75 13.83 12.81 0.05
CA GLY A 75 12.65 12.05 -0.36
C GLY A 75 12.81 10.54 -0.12
N ARG A 76 14.01 10.00 -0.37
CA ARG A 76 14.32 8.59 -0.01
C ARG A 76 14.25 8.35 1.50
N LYS A 77 14.79 9.27 2.30
CA LYS A 77 14.75 9.19 3.77
C LYS A 77 13.32 9.22 4.30
N GLU A 78 12.50 10.13 3.78
CA GLU A 78 11.08 10.17 4.10
C GLU A 78 10.37 8.87 3.75
N LEU A 79 10.61 8.33 2.55
CA LEU A 79 9.98 7.08 2.15
C LEU A 79 10.34 5.93 3.09
N LYS A 80 11.63 5.79 3.47
CA LYS A 80 12.06 4.79 4.46
C LYS A 80 11.35 4.98 5.81
N ARG A 81 11.27 6.21 6.31
CA ARG A 81 10.57 6.54 7.56
C ARG A 81 9.12 6.08 7.51
N TRP A 82 8.42 6.39 6.42
CA TRP A 82 7.02 6.03 6.25
C TRP A 82 6.79 4.53 6.11
N VAL A 83 7.67 3.81 5.40
CA VAL A 83 7.54 2.34 5.28
C VAL A 83 7.72 1.67 6.63
N ALA A 84 8.63 2.18 7.47
CA ALA A 84 8.86 1.68 8.84
C ALA A 84 7.78 2.10 9.86
N GLU A 85 6.87 3.01 9.50
CA GLU A 85 5.80 3.47 10.39
C GLU A 85 4.76 2.35 10.56
N ALA A 86 4.30 2.12 11.80
CA ALA A 86 3.32 1.07 12.08
C ALA A 86 1.97 1.33 11.37
N THR A 87 1.42 0.29 10.75
CA THR A 87 0.14 0.33 10.01
C THR A 87 -1.01 -0.04 10.95
N SER A 88 -2.09 0.74 11.04
CA SER A 88 -3.25 0.28 11.84
C SER A 88 -4.04 -0.81 11.10
N VAL A 89 -4.74 -1.70 11.81
CA VAL A 89 -5.67 -2.68 11.20
C VAL A 89 -6.77 -1.99 10.37
N SER A 90 -7.17 -0.78 10.81
CA SER A 90 -8.12 0.06 10.09
C SER A 90 -7.54 0.76 8.86
N GLU A 91 -6.21 0.75 8.70
CA GLU A 91 -5.57 1.33 7.52
C GLU A 91 -5.81 0.42 6.31
N SER A 92 -6.04 1.04 5.15
CA SER A 92 -6.45 0.29 3.96
C SER A 92 -5.36 -0.70 3.50
N ARG A 93 -5.75 -1.90 3.06
CA ARG A 93 -4.88 -2.87 2.34
C ARG A 93 -4.03 -2.21 1.25
N ARG A 94 -4.56 -1.16 0.60
CA ARG A 94 -3.87 -0.36 -0.42
C ARG A 94 -2.57 0.28 0.11
N ALA A 95 -2.56 0.74 1.36
CA ALA A 95 -1.37 1.31 1.98
C ALA A 95 -0.25 0.28 2.15
N LEU A 96 -0.60 -0.90 2.67
CA LEU A 96 0.34 -2.00 2.82
C LEU A 96 0.96 -2.40 1.47
N LEU A 97 0.16 -2.45 0.40
CA LEU A 97 0.67 -2.75 -0.95
C LEU A 97 1.69 -1.71 -1.45
N VAL A 98 1.47 -0.42 -1.16
CA VAL A 98 2.45 0.63 -1.50
C VAL A 98 3.70 0.52 -0.64
N LYS A 99 3.56 0.21 0.66
CA LYS A 99 4.70 -0.05 1.56
C LYS A 99 5.55 -1.21 1.05
N LEU A 100 4.94 -2.32 0.60
CA LEU A 100 5.66 -3.46 0.03
C LEU A 100 6.46 -3.08 -1.24
N ARG A 101 5.86 -2.30 -2.15
CA ARG A 101 6.58 -1.78 -3.32
C ARG A 101 7.72 -0.85 -2.92
N ALA A 102 7.51 0.01 -1.95
CA ALA A 102 8.54 0.91 -1.44
C ALA A 102 9.67 0.12 -0.77
N GLU A 103 9.37 -0.87 0.06
CA GLU A 103 10.33 -1.77 0.73
C GLU A 103 11.22 -2.50 -0.29
N ALA A 104 10.69 -2.89 -1.44
CA ALA A 104 11.47 -3.47 -2.53
C ALA A 104 12.61 -2.54 -3.00
N ILE A 105 12.39 -1.22 -2.94
CA ILE A 105 13.28 -0.19 -3.48
C ILE A 105 14.19 0.41 -2.40
N VAL A 106 13.64 0.67 -1.21
CA VAL A 106 14.33 1.41 -0.13
C VAL A 106 14.74 0.55 1.06
N GLY A 107 14.44 -0.74 1.06
CA GLY A 107 14.67 -1.63 2.20
C GLY A 107 16.15 -1.85 2.58
N PRO A 108 16.41 -2.69 3.61
CA PRO A 108 15.43 -3.20 4.58
C PRO A 108 14.93 -2.10 5.55
N THR A 109 13.66 -2.17 5.95
CA THR A 109 13.08 -1.33 7.03
C THR A 109 12.55 -2.21 8.19
N ALA A 110 11.43 -1.84 8.81
CA ALA A 110 10.75 -2.59 9.89
C ALA A 110 9.38 -3.15 9.45
N LEU A 111 9.15 -3.25 8.12
CA LEU A 111 7.87 -3.68 7.57
C LEU A 111 7.52 -5.14 7.88
N ASP A 112 8.53 -5.99 8.03
CA ASP A 112 8.41 -7.37 8.49
C ASP A 112 7.78 -7.45 9.89
N GLN A 113 8.29 -6.64 10.82
CA GLN A 113 7.78 -6.57 12.20
C GLN A 113 6.35 -6.04 12.23
N ASP A 114 6.05 -5.02 11.43
CA ASP A 114 4.70 -4.46 11.32
C ASP A 114 3.72 -5.49 10.73
N LEU A 115 4.12 -6.23 9.69
CA LEU A 115 3.30 -7.26 9.07
C LEU A 115 3.05 -8.44 10.01
N ALA A 116 4.07 -8.86 10.77
CA ALA A 116 3.93 -9.90 11.78
C ALA A 116 2.92 -9.51 12.87
N ARG A 117 2.95 -8.25 13.34
CA ARG A 117 1.96 -7.73 14.30
C ARG A 117 0.55 -7.73 13.71
N LEU A 118 0.37 -7.27 12.48
CA LEU A 118 -0.94 -7.29 11.81
C LEU A 118 -1.48 -8.71 11.65
N ILE A 119 -0.64 -9.69 11.32
CA ILE A 119 -1.04 -11.10 11.24
C ILE A 119 -1.64 -11.59 12.56
N GLU A 120 -1.04 -11.25 13.70
CA GLU A 120 -1.60 -11.64 15.01
C GLU A 120 -2.95 -10.96 15.29
N GLU A 121 -3.11 -9.70 14.92
CA GLU A 121 -4.38 -8.97 15.07
C GLU A 121 -5.50 -9.58 14.21
N HIS A 122 -5.20 -9.91 12.95
CA HIS A 122 -6.14 -10.58 12.03
C HIS A 122 -6.47 -12.02 12.48
N ARG A 123 -5.51 -12.76 13.04
CA ARG A 123 -5.75 -14.08 13.65
C ARG A 123 -6.73 -14.00 14.82
N ALA A 124 -6.54 -13.01 15.71
CA ALA A 124 -7.45 -12.80 16.83
C ALA A 124 -8.87 -12.45 16.35
N GLN A 125 -8.99 -11.63 15.30
CA GLN A 125 -10.27 -11.27 14.69
C GLN A 125 -10.98 -12.48 14.06
N LEU A 126 -10.25 -13.31 13.32
CA LEU A 126 -10.76 -14.55 12.73
C LEU A 126 -11.29 -15.50 13.81
N GLU A 127 -10.55 -15.66 14.91
CA GLU A 127 -10.98 -16.51 16.02
C GLU A 127 -12.27 -15.96 16.66
N ALA A 128 -12.38 -14.66 16.87
CA ALA A 128 -13.60 -14.03 17.36
C ALA A 128 -14.81 -14.32 16.44
N TYR A 129 -14.64 -14.23 15.11
CA TYR A 129 -15.71 -14.58 14.17
C TYR A 129 -16.10 -16.06 14.23
N ARG A 130 -15.14 -16.96 14.35
CA ARG A 130 -15.39 -18.41 14.48
C ARG A 130 -16.13 -18.74 15.78
N GLN A 131 -15.86 -18.01 16.86
CA GLN A 131 -16.61 -18.18 18.12
C GLN A 131 -18.05 -17.68 17.99
N ILE A 132 -18.29 -16.55 17.32
CA ILE A 132 -19.65 -16.08 16.99
C ILE A 132 -20.38 -17.10 16.12
N GLU A 133 -19.70 -17.66 15.11
CA GLU A 133 -20.26 -18.67 14.21
C GLU A 133 -20.77 -19.91 14.98
N LYS A 134 -19.93 -20.45 15.87
CA LYS A 134 -20.30 -21.60 16.71
C LYS A 134 -21.45 -21.30 17.66
N ARG A 135 -21.45 -20.12 18.29
CA ARG A 135 -22.45 -19.71 19.28
C ARG A 135 -23.81 -19.43 18.66
N ASP A 136 -23.84 -18.67 17.58
CA ASP A 136 -25.09 -18.06 17.07
C ASP A 136 -25.67 -18.79 15.86
N PHE A 137 -24.87 -19.60 15.16
CA PHE A 137 -25.26 -20.22 13.89
C PHE A 137 -25.17 -21.76 13.88
N SER A 138 -25.33 -22.40 15.04
CA SER A 138 -25.30 -23.86 15.23
C SER A 138 -26.67 -24.57 15.09
N ALA A 139 -27.72 -23.85 14.71
CA ALA A 139 -29.07 -24.42 14.62
C ALA A 139 -29.16 -25.53 13.54
N PRO A 140 -29.75 -26.71 13.84
CA PRO A 140 -29.83 -27.82 12.87
C PRO A 140 -30.67 -27.53 11.62
N ARG A 141 -31.66 -26.63 11.73
CA ARG A 141 -32.53 -26.21 10.63
C ARG A 141 -32.75 -24.69 10.70
N PRO A 142 -31.80 -23.88 10.21
CA PRO A 142 -31.92 -22.43 10.27
C PRO A 142 -33.04 -21.93 9.36
N SER A 143 -33.64 -20.80 9.70
CA SER A 143 -34.53 -20.05 8.80
C SER A 143 -33.73 -19.41 7.66
N VAL A 144 -34.42 -18.87 6.64
CA VAL A 144 -33.76 -18.09 5.58
C VAL A 144 -33.07 -16.85 6.17
N GLY A 145 -33.70 -16.16 7.12
CA GLY A 145 -33.10 -14.99 7.78
C GLY A 145 -31.81 -15.35 8.52
N GLN A 146 -31.78 -16.47 9.25
CA GLN A 146 -30.58 -16.96 9.93
C GLN A 146 -29.47 -17.33 8.93
N ARG A 147 -29.80 -17.95 7.79
CA ARG A 147 -28.83 -18.23 6.72
C ARG A 147 -28.23 -16.95 6.13
N LEU A 148 -29.03 -15.91 5.93
CA LEU A 148 -28.53 -14.62 5.41
C LEU A 148 -27.64 -13.90 6.43
N GLN A 149 -28.02 -13.90 7.72
CA GLN A 149 -27.17 -13.36 8.78
C GLN A 149 -25.86 -14.13 8.89
N HIS A 150 -25.89 -15.46 8.77
CA HIS A 150 -24.68 -16.29 8.75
C HIS A 150 -23.80 -15.95 7.54
N ALA A 151 -24.40 -15.75 6.36
CA ALA A 151 -23.65 -15.39 5.16
C ALA A 151 -22.86 -14.08 5.32
N VAL A 152 -23.40 -13.10 6.07
CA VAL A 152 -22.67 -11.86 6.40
C VAL A 152 -21.44 -12.15 7.27
N LEU A 153 -21.58 -12.95 8.32
CA LEU A 153 -20.44 -13.36 9.16
C LEU A 153 -19.40 -14.16 8.36
N ARG A 154 -19.87 -15.09 7.53
CA ARG A 154 -19.03 -15.90 6.63
C ARG A 154 -18.20 -15.04 5.70
N SER A 155 -18.75 -13.94 5.19
CA SER A 155 -17.99 -12.98 4.39
C SER A 155 -16.80 -12.40 5.16
N GLY A 156 -16.96 -12.13 6.46
CA GLY A 156 -15.87 -11.69 7.32
C GLY A 156 -14.81 -12.76 7.51
N ILE A 157 -15.22 -13.99 7.85
CA ILE A 157 -14.32 -15.14 8.01
C ILE A 157 -13.47 -15.37 6.76
N LEU A 158 -14.12 -15.43 5.59
CA LEU A 158 -13.43 -15.65 4.31
C LEU A 158 -12.43 -14.52 3.99
N ALA A 159 -12.78 -13.28 4.31
CA ALA A 159 -11.89 -12.15 4.10
C ALA A 159 -10.63 -12.24 4.98
N GLU A 160 -10.78 -12.63 6.24
CA GLU A 160 -9.63 -12.84 7.15
C GLU A 160 -8.75 -14.01 6.69
N GLU A 161 -9.35 -15.13 6.27
CA GLU A 161 -8.62 -16.30 5.79
C GLU A 161 -7.77 -15.96 4.56
N ILE A 162 -8.36 -15.31 3.56
CA ILE A 162 -7.65 -14.86 2.34
C ILE A 162 -6.54 -13.85 2.68
N TRP A 163 -6.80 -12.95 3.64
CA TRP A 163 -5.80 -11.95 4.04
C TRP A 163 -4.60 -12.61 4.71
N LEU A 164 -4.84 -13.54 5.65
CA LEU A 164 -3.80 -14.24 6.41
C LEU A 164 -2.94 -15.14 5.53
N GLU A 165 -3.53 -15.83 4.56
CA GLU A 165 -2.79 -16.63 3.57
C GLU A 165 -1.80 -15.75 2.80
N TRP A 166 -2.29 -14.68 2.18
CA TRP A 166 -1.45 -13.73 1.44
C TRP A 166 -0.37 -13.07 2.32
N ALA A 167 -0.74 -12.66 3.54
CA ALA A 167 0.20 -11.99 4.44
C ALA A 167 1.33 -12.94 4.88
N GLY A 168 1.04 -14.23 5.07
CA GLY A 168 2.04 -15.25 5.35
C GLY A 168 3.07 -15.39 4.24
N GLU A 169 2.61 -15.53 2.98
CA GLU A 169 3.49 -15.60 1.80
C GLU A 169 4.41 -14.37 1.71
N VAL A 170 3.87 -13.18 1.94
CA VAL A 170 4.64 -11.94 1.89
C VAL A 170 5.67 -11.87 3.00
N LEU A 171 5.32 -12.29 4.22
CA LEU A 171 6.24 -12.29 5.35
C LEU A 171 7.44 -13.23 5.11
N GLU A 172 7.21 -14.38 4.49
CA GLU A 172 8.28 -15.29 4.05
C GLU A 172 9.23 -14.58 3.07
N VAL A 173 8.69 -13.89 2.05
CA VAL A 173 9.49 -13.13 1.08
C VAL A 173 10.31 -12.03 1.75
N LEU A 174 9.76 -11.33 2.76
CA LEU A 174 10.49 -10.30 3.51
C LEU A 174 11.65 -10.90 4.29
N HIS A 175 11.47 -12.06 4.92
CA HIS A 175 12.53 -12.73 5.68
C HIS A 175 13.63 -13.34 4.78
N MET A 176 13.31 -13.79 3.57
CA MET A 176 14.31 -14.31 2.61
C MET A 176 15.37 -13.26 2.21
N ARG A 177 15.08 -11.95 2.37
CA ARG A 177 16.03 -10.88 2.02
C ARG A 177 17.09 -10.64 3.09
N THR A 178 16.92 -11.17 4.30
CA THR A 178 17.83 -10.96 5.43
C THR A 178 19.02 -11.95 5.44
N ASP A 179 18.97 -12.99 4.59
CA ASP A 179 19.99 -14.06 4.50
C ASP A 179 21.12 -13.79 3.46
N LYS A 180 21.33 -12.53 3.04
CA LYS A 180 22.44 -12.12 2.17
C LYS A 180 23.18 -10.90 2.71
#